data_AF-A0A945XDV3-F1
#
_entry.id   AF-A0A945XDV3-F1
#
_cell.length_a   1.000
_cell.length_b   1.000
_cell.length_c   1.000
_cell.angle_alpha   90.00
_cell.angle_beta   90.00
_cell.angle_gamma   90.00
#
_symmetry.space_group_name_H-M   'P 1'
#
loop_
_entity.id
_entity.type
_entity.pdbx_description
1 polymer ?
#
loop_
_entity_poly.entity_id
_entity_poly.type
_entity_poly.pdbx_seq_one_letter_code
_entity_poly.pdbx_strand_id
1 'polypeptide(L)'
;VRVKMGGGHAGHNGIRSISSHIGQDFKRVRIGIGHPGDKKRVHSYVLSDFPKSEMDWVERTIDAVADAVPYLVEGDDAGFMTRVAYLAPPPGKPDKEKD
;
A
#
# COMPACT_ATOMS: atom_id res chain seq x y z
N VAL A 1 2.84 4.26 3.14
CA VAL A 1 3.35 2.89 2.90
C VAL A 1 3.77 2.25 4.23
N ARG A 2 3.69 0.92 4.38
CA ARG A 2 4.21 0.20 5.57
C ARG A 2 4.85 -1.12 5.19
N VAL A 3 5.94 -1.47 5.85
CA VAL A 3 6.52 -2.83 5.77
C VAL A 3 5.94 -3.68 6.90
N LYS A 4 5.60 -4.94 6.60
CA LYS A 4 5.09 -5.89 7.59
C LYS A 4 5.62 -7.30 7.32
N MET A 5 6.24 -7.89 8.33
CA MET A 5 6.53 -9.33 8.37
C MET A 5 5.33 -10.09 8.90
N GLY A 6 4.97 -11.23 8.28
CA GLY A 6 3.97 -12.14 8.84
C GLY A 6 2.53 -11.60 8.83
N GLY A 7 1.56 -12.47 9.14
CA GLY A 7 0.14 -12.16 9.39
C GLY A 7 -0.81 -12.44 8.22
N GLY A 8 -2.12 -12.37 8.48
CA GLY A 8 -3.16 -12.75 7.50
C GLY A 8 -3.24 -11.90 6.23
N HIS A 9 -4.10 -12.31 5.30
CA HIS A 9 -4.24 -11.69 3.97
C HIS A 9 -5.11 -10.40 3.95
N ALA A 10 -5.80 -10.06 5.04
CA ALA A 10 -6.59 -8.83 5.19
C ALA A 10 -7.57 -8.56 4.02
N GLY A 11 -8.20 -9.61 3.49
CA GLY A 11 -9.11 -9.52 2.34
C GLY A 11 -8.45 -9.47 0.95
N HIS A 12 -7.12 -9.37 0.84
CA HIS A 12 -6.43 -9.34 -0.45
C HIS A 12 -6.36 -10.73 -1.09
N ASN A 13 -6.96 -10.90 -2.28
CA ASN A 13 -7.06 -12.20 -2.95
C ASN A 13 -5.69 -12.76 -3.40
N GLY A 14 -4.81 -11.93 -3.97
CA GLY A 14 -3.44 -12.35 -4.32
C GLY A 14 -2.63 -12.86 -3.12
N ILE A 15 -2.59 -12.09 -2.01
CA ILE A 15 -1.93 -12.53 -0.77
C ILE A 15 -2.55 -13.80 -0.19
N ARG A 16 -3.88 -13.97 -0.25
CA ARG A 16 -4.55 -15.22 0.15
C ARG A 16 -3.97 -16.40 -0.63
N SER A 17 -3.90 -16.28 -1.95
CA SER A 17 -3.34 -17.31 -2.84
C SER A 17 -1.86 -17.57 -2.55
N ILE A 18 -1.00 -16.55 -2.44
CA ILE A 18 0.42 -16.75 -2.12
C ILE A 18 0.56 -17.47 -0.78
N SER A 19 -0.15 -17.00 0.26
CA SER A 19 -0.02 -17.57 1.60
C SER A 19 -0.50 -19.01 1.72
N SER A 20 -1.39 -19.48 0.84
CA SER A 20 -1.80 -20.89 0.84
C SER A 20 -0.71 -21.83 0.33
N HIS A 21 0.31 -21.31 -0.37
CA HIS A 21 1.39 -22.11 -0.93
C HIS A 21 2.67 -22.02 -0.10
N ILE A 22 3.00 -20.85 0.43
CA ILE A 22 4.30 -20.60 1.11
C ILE A 22 4.17 -20.22 2.58
N GLY A 23 2.96 -20.25 3.14
CA GLY A 23 2.69 -19.78 4.50
C GLY A 23 2.62 -18.26 4.60
N GLN A 24 2.56 -17.73 5.82
CA GLN A 24 2.36 -16.30 6.07
C GLN A 24 3.65 -15.54 6.41
N ASP A 25 4.76 -16.24 6.61
CA ASP A 25 6.01 -15.70 7.17
C ASP A 25 6.89 -15.05 6.09
N PHE A 26 6.30 -14.10 5.36
CA PHE A 26 7.00 -13.30 4.38
C PHE A 26 6.76 -11.80 4.59
N LYS A 27 7.75 -11.01 4.19
CA LYS A 27 7.72 -9.54 4.25
C LYS A 27 6.81 -9.00 3.16
N ARG A 28 6.01 -7.99 3.50
CA ARG A 28 5.08 -7.31 2.58
C ARG A 28 5.24 -5.81 2.70
N VAL A 29 5.43 -5.15 1.56
CA VAL A 29 5.28 -3.69 1.43
C VAL A 29 3.81 -3.41 1.14
N ARG A 30 3.12 -2.76 2.08
CA ARG A 30 1.71 -2.39 1.99
C ARG A 30 1.59 -0.94 1.52
N ILE A 31 1.04 -0.77 0.32
CA ILE A 31 0.68 0.53 -0.25
C ILE A 31 -0.82 0.71 -0.03
N GLY A 32 -1.19 1.77 0.68
CA GLY A 32 -2.60 2.02 1.01
C GLY A 32 -3.24 2.80 -0.12
N ILE A 33 -4.23 2.19 -0.79
CA ILE A 33 -4.95 2.81 -1.91
C ILE A 33 -6.29 3.42 -1.49
N GLY A 34 -6.67 3.33 -0.21
CA GLY A 34 -7.99 3.74 0.30
C GLY A 34 -8.99 2.58 0.43
N HIS A 35 -10.24 2.91 0.77
CA HIS A 35 -11.35 1.96 0.85
C HIS A 35 -12.66 2.68 0.49
N PRO A 36 -13.55 2.08 -0.32
CA PRO A 36 -14.75 2.75 -0.84
C PRO A 36 -15.90 2.91 0.18
N GLY A 37 -15.61 2.82 1.49
CA GLY A 37 -16.61 2.77 2.58
C GLY A 37 -17.44 1.48 2.63
N ASP A 38 -18.02 1.05 1.50
CA ASP A 38 -18.85 -0.15 1.39
C ASP A 38 -18.07 -1.36 0.88
N LYS A 39 -18.15 -2.48 1.61
CA LYS A 39 -17.55 -3.77 1.25
C LYS A 39 -18.01 -4.28 -0.12
N LYS A 40 -19.26 -4.02 -0.52
CA LYS A 40 -19.80 -4.45 -1.81
C LYS A 40 -19.12 -3.74 -3.00
N ARG A 41 -18.55 -2.56 -2.76
CA ARG A 41 -17.85 -1.76 -3.79
C ARG A 41 -16.35 -2.05 -3.89
N VAL A 42 -15.80 -2.91 -3.02
CA VAL A 42 -14.35 -3.18 -3.00
C VAL A 42 -13.87 -3.78 -4.32
N HIS A 43 -14.63 -4.70 -4.92
CA HIS A 43 -14.21 -5.37 -6.15
C HIS A 43 -14.08 -4.38 -7.32
N SER A 44 -15.06 -3.49 -7.51
CA SER A 44 -14.95 -2.45 -8.54
C SER A 44 -13.87 -1.43 -8.19
N TYR A 45 -13.77 -1.02 -6.93
CA TYR A 45 -12.77 -0.05 -6.49
C TYR A 45 -11.33 -0.46 -6.80
N VAL A 46 -10.95 -1.72 -6.55
CA VAL A 46 -9.57 -2.20 -6.80
C VAL A 46 -9.28 -2.50 -8.28
N LEU A 47 -10.31 -2.52 -9.13
CA LEU A 47 -10.18 -2.74 -10.57
C LEU A 47 -10.33 -1.45 -11.38
N SER A 48 -10.72 -0.35 -10.74
CA SER A 48 -10.80 0.97 -11.36
C SER A 48 -9.41 1.63 -11.40
N ASP A 49 -9.24 2.51 -12.39
CA ASP A 49 -8.10 3.43 -12.42
C ASP A 49 -8.18 4.44 -11.26
N PHE A 50 -7.01 4.96 -10.86
CA PHE A 50 -6.96 6.10 -9.95
C PHE A 50 -7.55 7.35 -10.60
N PRO A 51 -8.28 8.20 -9.84
CA PRO A 51 -8.74 9.48 -10.36
C PRO A 51 -7.54 10.40 -10.64
N LYS A 52 -7.70 11.31 -11.61
CA LYS A 52 -6.63 12.27 -11.98
C LYS A 52 -6.09 13.08 -10.80
N SER A 53 -6.94 13.39 -9.82
CA SER A 53 -6.57 14.11 -8.60
C SER A 53 -5.62 13.34 -7.68
N GLU A 54 -5.53 12.01 -7.83
CA GLU A 54 -4.64 11.16 -7.05
C GLU A 54 -3.37 10.76 -7.82
N MET A 55 -3.32 10.97 -9.13
CA MET A 55 -2.22 10.51 -9.99
C MET A 55 -0.87 11.06 -9.55
N ASP A 56 -0.78 12.36 -9.24
CA ASP A 56 0.46 12.97 -8.73
C ASP A 56 0.98 12.27 -7.47
N TRP A 57 0.08 11.84 -6.58
CA TRP A 57 0.45 11.10 -5.38
C TRP A 57 0.87 9.66 -5.71
N VAL A 58 0.18 9.00 -6.64
CA VAL A 58 0.49 7.64 -7.09
C VAL A 58 1.89 7.58 -7.69
N GLU A 59 2.18 8.45 -8.65
CA GLU A 59 3.48 8.51 -9.34
C GLU A 59 4.61 8.75 -8.35
N ARG A 60 4.49 9.77 -7.50
CA ARG A 60 5.48 10.06 -6.46
C ARG A 60 5.69 8.90 -5.49
N THR A 61 4.62 8.18 -5.14
CA THR A 61 4.71 7.03 -4.24
C THR A 61 5.44 5.86 -4.90
N ILE A 62 5.20 5.61 -6.19
CA ILE A 62 5.89 4.57 -6.94
C ILE A 62 7.39 4.88 -7.02
N ASP A 63 7.75 6.11 -7.40
CA ASP A 63 9.15 6.56 -7.47
C ASP A 63 9.83 6.46 -6.10
N ALA A 64 9.18 6.95 -5.05
CA ALA A 64 9.71 6.88 -3.68
C ALA A 64 9.94 5.44 -3.20
N VAL A 65 9.04 4.51 -3.55
CA VAL A 65 9.21 3.09 -3.21
C VAL A 65 10.39 2.49 -3.97
N ALA A 66 10.51 2.78 -5.27
CA ALA A 66 11.63 2.30 -6.09
C ALA A 66 12.98 2.80 -5.56
N ASP A 67 13.07 4.09 -5.26
CA ASP A 67 14.27 4.73 -4.69
C ASP A 67 14.66 4.14 -3.33
N ALA A 68 13.68 3.71 -2.53
CA ALA A 68 13.92 3.19 -1.19
C ALA A 68 14.21 1.68 -1.17
N VAL A 69 14.09 0.94 -2.28
CA VAL A 69 14.34 -0.51 -2.33
C VAL A 69 15.68 -0.95 -1.70
N PRO A 70 16.81 -0.23 -1.87
CA PRO A 70 18.08 -0.62 -1.26
C PRO A 70 17.99 -0.86 0.25
N TYR A 71 17.22 -0.05 0.99
CA TYR A 71 16.98 -0.24 2.42
C TYR A 71 16.33 -1.60 2.73
N LEU A 72 15.39 -2.07 1.89
CA LEU A 72 14.76 -3.38 2.08
C LEU A 72 15.74 -4.53 1.86
N VAL A 73 16.66 -4.39 0.91
CA VAL A 73 17.71 -5.38 0.59
C VAL A 73 18.70 -5.49 1.76
N GLU A 74 19.04 -4.36 2.37
CA GLU A 74 19.90 -4.28 3.55
C GLU A 74 19.19 -4.69 4.85
N GLY A 75 17.88 -4.92 4.81
CA GLY A 75 17.07 -5.30 5.97
C GLY A 75 16.60 -4.12 6.83
N ASP A 76 16.85 -2.89 6.40
CA ASP A 76 16.41 -1.66 7.07
C ASP A 76 14.98 -1.28 6.69
N ASP A 77 14.01 -2.00 7.25
CA ASP A 77 12.58 -1.74 7.05
C ASP A 77 12.17 -0.34 7.55
N ALA A 78 12.82 0.15 8.61
CA ALA A 78 12.53 1.45 9.20
C ALA A 78 13.04 2.60 8.31
N GLY A 79 14.26 2.47 7.79
CA GLY A 79 14.84 3.38 6.80
C GLY A 79 14.02 3.42 5.52
N PHE A 80 13.59 2.27 4.99
CA PHE A 80 12.67 2.21 3.86
C PHE A 80 11.41 3.04 4.12
N MET A 81 10.70 2.77 5.23
CA MET A 81 9.46 3.47 5.54
C MET A 81 9.67 4.97 5.74
N THR A 82 10.77 5.36 6.39
CA THR A 82 11.14 6.75 6.63
C THR A 82 11.45 7.48 5.32
N ARG A 83 12.23 6.86 4.43
CA ARG A 83 12.58 7.42 3.12
C ARG A 83 11.35 7.60 2.25
N VAL A 84 10.48 6.60 2.17
CA VAL A 84 9.23 6.69 1.40
C VAL A 84 8.34 7.80 1.95
N ALA A 85 8.17 7.91 3.28
CA ALA A 85 7.35 8.96 3.88
C ALA A 85 7.90 10.37 3.63
N TYR A 86 9.23 10.52 3.54
CA TYR A 86 9.87 11.79 3.21
C TYR A 86 9.64 12.21 1.75
N LEU A 87 9.79 11.28 0.79
CA LEU A 87 9.66 11.57 -0.64
C LEU A 87 8.20 11.67 -1.10
N ALA A 88 7.35 10.79 -0.57
CA ALA A 88 5.93 10.67 -0.89
C ALA A 88 5.10 10.67 0.41
N PRO A 89 4.91 11.85 1.03
CA PRO A 89 4.04 11.96 2.20
C PRO A 89 2.63 11.48 1.86
N PRO A 90 1.90 10.90 2.83
CA PRO A 90 0.53 10.44 2.60
C PRO A 90 -0.36 11.61 2.16
N PRO A 91 -1.35 11.35 1.30
CA PRO A 91 -2.28 12.39 0.89
C PRO A 91 -3.05 12.87 2.12
N GLY A 92 -3.43 14.15 2.14
CA GLY A 92 -4.30 14.69 3.18
C GLY A 92 -5.55 13.83 3.33
N LYS A 93 -6.10 13.72 4.55
CA LYS A 93 -7.37 13.01 4.73
C LYS A 93 -8.42 13.69 3.83
N PRO A 94 -9.19 12.95 3.01
CA PRO A 94 -10.33 13.55 2.35
C PRO A 94 -11.27 14.11 3.41
N ASP A 95 -11.83 15.30 3.17
CA ASP A 95 -12.84 15.87 4.04
C ASP A 95 -13.96 14.84 4.20
N LYS A 96 -14.27 14.50 5.44
CA LYS A 96 -15.43 13.64 5.71
C LYS A 96 -16.65 14.43 5.23
N GLU A 97 -17.29 13.95 4.17
CA GLU A 97 -18.65 14.37 3.82
C GLU A 97 -19.50 14.18 5.09
N LYS A 98 -20.00 15.30 5.64
CA LYS A 98 -20.94 15.29 6.75
C LYS A 98 -22.29 14.93 6.16
N ASP A 99 -22.72 13.70 6.39
CA ASP A 99 -24.14 13.33 6.34
C ASP A 99 -24.92 14.04 7.45
#